data_AF-A0AAV4BMZ6-F1
#
_entry.id   AF-A0AAV4BMZ6-F1
#
_cell.length_a   1.000
_cell.length_b   1.000
_cell.length_c   1.000
_cell.angle_alpha   90.00
_cell.angle_beta   90.00
_cell.angle_gamma   90.00
#
_symmetry.space_group_name_H-M   'P 1'
#
loop_
_entity.id
_entity.type
_entity.pdbx_description
1 polymer ?
#
loop_
_entity_poly.entity_id
_entity_poly.type
_entity_poly.pdbx_seq_one_letter_code
_entity_poly.pdbx_strand_id
1 'polypeptide(L)'
;MSEQARYPCYHQRLQEVEGEEEEEEEEEEEEEEEEEEEEEEEEEEEEENTCSYYSNKNSDQEASQALTIMGAMFSIIAVVLACVHLSLIVFRRYVKALPIVAFICSVLSSLSIILGVIVWVGTSHDDYTDVSGDYELGWSFIASAVGGGLVAISAVLFLLGKD
;
A
#
# COMPACT_ATOMS: atom_id res chain seq x y z
N MET A 1 43.20 61.96 -35.56
CA MET A 1 43.39 62.01 -34.11
C MET A 1 42.13 61.41 -33.51
N SER A 2 42.23 60.14 -33.10
CA SER A 2 41.13 59.30 -32.65
C SER A 2 40.71 59.69 -31.22
N GLU A 3 39.42 59.90 -31.00
CA GLU A 3 38.80 60.26 -29.71
C GLU A 3 38.88 59.15 -28.64
N GLN A 4 39.59 58.07 -28.91
CA GLN A 4 39.61 56.84 -28.10
C GLN A 4 40.46 56.93 -26.82
N ALA A 5 41.11 58.08 -26.55
CA ALA A 5 42.05 58.24 -25.43
C ALA A 5 41.50 59.02 -24.21
N ARG A 6 40.20 59.40 -24.19
CA ARG A 6 39.68 60.30 -23.14
C ARG A 6 39.03 59.63 -21.92
N TYR A 7 38.72 58.33 -21.93
CA TYR A 7 37.96 57.71 -20.84
C TYR A 7 38.37 56.25 -20.55
N PRO A 8 39.57 55.99 -20.00
CA PRO A 8 40.01 54.63 -19.66
C PRO A 8 39.16 53.94 -18.60
N CYS A 9 38.45 54.68 -17.72
CA CYS A 9 37.58 54.10 -16.70
C CYS A 9 36.23 53.59 -17.22
N TYR A 10 35.76 54.01 -18.40
CA TYR A 10 34.47 53.54 -18.92
C TYR A 10 34.58 52.15 -19.55
N HIS A 11 35.77 51.78 -20.05
CA HIS A 11 35.96 50.50 -20.72
C HIS A 11 36.06 49.33 -19.73
N GLN A 12 36.63 49.55 -18.54
CA GLN A 12 36.74 48.52 -17.52
C GLN A 12 35.38 48.17 -16.91
N ARG A 13 34.51 49.17 -16.71
CA ARG A 13 33.15 48.95 -16.22
C ARG A 13 32.24 48.26 -17.25
N LEU A 14 32.50 48.45 -18.55
CA LEU A 14 31.77 47.72 -19.60
C LEU A 14 32.17 46.24 -19.63
N GLN A 15 33.45 45.91 -19.41
CA GLN A 15 33.89 44.52 -19.33
C GLN A 15 33.40 43.80 -18.06
N GLU A 16 33.28 44.51 -16.94
CA GLU A 16 32.68 43.94 -15.72
C GLU A 16 31.18 43.65 -15.91
N VAL A 17 30.45 44.52 -16.63
CA VAL A 17 29.03 44.30 -16.93
C VAL A 17 28.83 43.19 -17.97
N GLU A 18 29.65 43.12 -19.02
CA GLU A 18 29.58 42.01 -20.01
C GLU A 18 29.91 40.65 -19.37
N GLY A 19 30.81 40.62 -18.37
CA GLY A 19 31.12 39.38 -17.64
C GLY A 19 30.04 38.96 -16.64
N GLU A 20 29.38 39.91 -15.97
CA GLU A 20 28.24 39.60 -15.08
C GLU A 20 27.01 39.13 -15.87
N GLU A 21 26.78 39.65 -17.09
CA GLU A 21 25.70 39.15 -17.98
C GLU A 21 25.98 37.74 -18.53
N GLU A 22 27.25 37.39 -18.84
CA GLU A 22 27.60 36.00 -19.25
C GLU A 22 27.49 34.98 -18.10
N GLU A 23 27.83 35.36 -16.85
CA GLU A 23 27.64 34.47 -15.68
C GLU A 23 26.15 34.27 -15.33
N GLU A 24 25.28 35.29 -15.47
CA GLU A 24 23.83 35.12 -15.27
C GLU A 24 23.20 34.23 -16.37
N GLU A 25 23.65 34.32 -17.63
CA GLU A 25 23.16 33.43 -18.70
C GLU A 25 23.61 31.97 -18.49
N GLU A 26 24.84 31.70 -18.00
CA GLU A 26 25.28 30.33 -17.68
C GLU A 26 24.53 29.73 -16.48
N GLU A 27 24.20 30.52 -15.45
CA GLU A 27 23.38 30.03 -14.31
C GLU A 27 21.91 29.75 -14.73
N GLU A 28 21.31 30.56 -15.62
CA GLU A 28 19.96 30.27 -16.14
C GLU A 28 19.92 29.01 -17.03
N GLU A 29 20.96 28.74 -17.83
CA GLU A 29 21.05 27.50 -18.63
C GLU A 29 21.24 26.25 -17.73
N GLU A 30 22.01 26.32 -16.64
CA GLU A 30 22.15 25.19 -15.70
C GLU A 30 20.84 24.90 -14.92
N GLU A 31 20.06 25.92 -14.51
CA GLU A 31 18.76 25.71 -13.87
C GLU A 31 17.71 25.10 -14.83
N GLU A 32 17.71 25.47 -16.12
CA GLU A 32 16.81 24.84 -17.11
C GLU A 32 17.18 23.37 -17.40
N GLU A 33 18.48 23.01 -17.43
CA GLU A 33 18.89 21.59 -17.59
C GLU A 33 18.53 20.72 -16.36
N GLU A 34 18.63 21.24 -15.12
CA GLU A 34 18.19 20.49 -13.92
C GLU A 34 16.66 20.30 -13.87
N GLU A 35 15.85 21.28 -14.30
CA GLU A 35 14.38 21.11 -14.37
C GLU A 35 13.96 20.08 -15.44
N GLU A 36 14.66 20.00 -16.60
CA GLU A 36 14.36 18.97 -17.62
C GLU A 36 14.74 17.55 -17.17
N GLU A 37 15.83 17.36 -16.39
CA GLU A 37 16.18 16.04 -15.84
C GLU A 37 15.17 15.55 -14.77
N GLU A 38 14.62 16.45 -13.92
CA GLU A 38 13.60 16.06 -12.94
C GLU A 38 12.25 15.69 -13.60
N GLU A 39 11.85 16.36 -14.70
CA GLU A 39 10.62 15.98 -15.43
C GLU A 39 10.75 14.63 -16.16
N GLU A 40 11.93 14.27 -16.69
CA GLU A 40 12.14 12.94 -17.32
C GLU A 40 12.12 11.80 -16.28
N GLU A 41 12.62 11.99 -15.05
CA GLU A 41 12.54 10.97 -14.00
C GLU A 41 11.10 10.75 -13.49
N GLU A 42 10.24 11.77 -13.45
CA GLU A 42 8.82 11.59 -13.06
C GLU A 42 8.00 10.84 -14.13
N GLU A 43 8.28 11.02 -15.42
CA GLU A 43 7.56 10.28 -16.48
C GLU A 43 7.93 8.78 -16.54
N GLU A 44 9.18 8.40 -16.24
CA GLU A 44 9.58 6.98 -16.19
C GLU A 44 8.93 6.22 -15.02
N GLU A 45 8.70 6.88 -13.86
CA GLU A 45 7.98 6.26 -12.74
C GLU A 45 6.48 6.02 -13.02
N GLU A 46 5.85 6.80 -13.90
CA GLU A 46 4.45 6.59 -14.29
C GLU A 46 4.27 5.43 -15.27
N GLU A 47 5.21 5.21 -16.20
CA GLU A 47 5.08 4.13 -17.21
C GLU A 47 5.29 2.72 -16.62
N GLU A 48 6.18 2.56 -15.62
CA GLU A 48 6.40 1.25 -14.97
C GLU A 48 5.18 0.75 -14.16
N ASN A 49 4.22 1.64 -13.85
CA ASN A 49 2.99 1.29 -13.14
C ASN A 49 1.82 0.89 -14.05
N THR A 50 2.07 0.61 -15.32
CA THR A 50 1.07 -0.06 -16.17
C THR A 50 0.90 -1.52 -15.73
N CYS A 51 0.12 -1.71 -14.67
CA CYS A 51 -0.35 -3.00 -14.15
C CYS A 51 -1.05 -3.77 -15.28
N SER A 52 -0.29 -4.56 -16.03
CA SER A 52 -0.86 -5.48 -16.99
C SER A 52 -1.72 -6.48 -16.21
N TYR A 53 -3.04 -6.35 -16.36
CA TYR A 53 -4.00 -7.20 -15.69
C TYR A 53 -3.87 -8.60 -16.31
N TYR A 54 -2.93 -9.40 -15.81
CA TYR A 54 -2.67 -10.76 -16.24
C TYR A 54 -3.94 -11.58 -16.02
N SER A 55 -4.73 -11.70 -17.07
CA SER A 55 -6.03 -12.39 -17.09
C SER A 55 -5.81 -13.90 -17.19
N ASN A 56 -4.89 -14.46 -16.41
CA ASN A 56 -4.68 -15.90 -16.36
C ASN A 56 -5.63 -16.48 -15.32
N LYS A 57 -6.76 -17.01 -15.78
CA LYS A 57 -7.81 -17.56 -14.93
C LYS A 57 -7.38 -18.94 -14.42
N ASN A 58 -6.50 -18.96 -13.41
CA ASN A 58 -6.24 -20.16 -12.65
C ASN A 58 -7.41 -20.41 -11.70
N SER A 59 -8.05 -21.58 -11.80
CA SER A 59 -9.19 -21.97 -10.95
C SER A 59 -8.88 -21.87 -9.46
N ASP A 60 -7.60 -22.02 -9.10
CA ASP A 60 -7.15 -22.03 -7.72
C ASP A 60 -7.09 -20.60 -7.14
N GLN A 61 -6.85 -19.60 -7.99
CA GLN A 61 -6.95 -18.19 -7.63
C GLN A 61 -8.41 -17.79 -7.39
N GLU A 62 -9.34 -18.27 -8.23
CA GLU A 62 -10.77 -18.04 -8.00
C GLU A 62 -11.23 -18.68 -6.67
N ALA A 63 -10.71 -19.87 -6.34
CA ALA A 63 -11.02 -20.55 -5.09
C ALA A 63 -10.48 -19.82 -3.85
N SER A 64 -9.22 -19.35 -3.89
CA SER A 64 -8.64 -18.56 -2.79
C SER A 64 -9.35 -17.22 -2.60
N GLN A 65 -9.72 -16.55 -3.69
CA GLN A 65 -10.52 -15.33 -3.66
C GLN A 65 -11.91 -15.59 -3.05
N ALA A 66 -12.58 -16.68 -3.43
CA ALA A 66 -13.86 -17.04 -2.85
C ALA A 66 -13.75 -17.32 -1.34
N LEU A 67 -12.70 -18.04 -0.89
CA LEU A 67 -12.47 -18.33 0.52
C LEU A 67 -12.24 -17.06 1.36
N THR A 68 -11.44 -16.13 0.86
CA THR A 68 -11.17 -14.86 1.55
C THR A 68 -12.43 -13.97 1.63
N ILE A 69 -13.22 -13.89 0.55
CA ILE A 69 -14.51 -13.17 0.55
C ILE A 69 -15.48 -13.81 1.56
N MET A 70 -15.60 -15.13 1.58
CA MET A 70 -16.45 -15.82 2.55
C MET A 70 -16.00 -15.55 3.99
N GLY A 71 -14.70 -15.57 4.25
CA GLY A 71 -14.14 -15.23 5.55
C GLY A 71 -14.44 -13.80 5.99
N ALA A 72 -14.35 -12.83 5.07
CA ALA A 72 -14.72 -11.44 5.32
C ALA A 72 -16.22 -11.29 5.63
N MET A 73 -17.10 -11.99 4.90
CA MET A 73 -18.54 -11.98 5.17
C MET A 73 -18.88 -12.55 6.56
N PHE A 74 -18.23 -13.63 6.98
CA PHE A 74 -18.40 -14.17 8.32
C PHE A 74 -17.89 -13.21 9.42
N SER A 75 -16.84 -12.43 9.14
CA SER A 75 -16.33 -11.44 10.08
C SER A 75 -17.34 -10.32 10.31
N ILE A 76 -17.98 -9.82 9.25
CA ILE A 76 -19.03 -8.80 9.32
C ILE A 76 -20.21 -9.31 10.15
N ILE A 77 -20.64 -10.55 9.91
CA ILE A 77 -21.73 -11.18 10.69
C ILE A 77 -21.34 -11.28 12.17
N ALA A 78 -20.11 -11.68 12.48
CA ALA A 78 -19.63 -11.77 13.85
C ALA A 78 -19.64 -10.39 14.56
N VAL A 79 -19.21 -9.33 13.87
CA VAL A 79 -19.26 -7.95 14.39
C VAL A 79 -20.70 -7.51 14.66
N VAL A 80 -21.63 -7.77 13.73
CA VAL A 80 -23.05 -7.45 13.93
C VAL A 80 -23.61 -8.20 15.14
N LEU A 81 -23.30 -9.49 15.30
CA LEU A 81 -23.71 -10.27 16.46
C LEU A 81 -23.11 -9.72 17.77
N ALA A 82 -21.84 -9.29 17.76
CA ALA A 82 -21.21 -8.65 18.91
C ALA A 82 -21.91 -7.33 19.28
N CYS A 83 -22.24 -6.49 18.30
CA CYS A 83 -23.00 -5.24 18.52
C CYS A 83 -24.41 -5.51 19.08
N VAL A 84 -25.10 -6.52 18.57
CA VAL A 84 -26.40 -6.96 19.10
C VAL A 84 -26.26 -7.46 20.53
N HIS A 85 -25.21 -8.24 20.83
CA HIS A 85 -24.92 -8.71 22.19
C HIS A 85 -24.74 -7.55 23.17
N LEU A 86 -23.91 -6.57 22.79
CA LEU A 86 -23.66 -5.36 23.58
C LEU A 86 -24.96 -4.59 23.83
N SER A 87 -25.79 -4.44 22.79
CA SER A 87 -27.10 -3.80 22.91
C SER A 87 -28.02 -4.55 23.90
N LEU A 88 -28.08 -5.88 23.80
CA LEU A 88 -28.90 -6.71 24.70
C LEU A 88 -28.44 -6.68 26.15
N ILE A 89 -27.12 -6.57 26.40
CA ILE A 89 -26.56 -6.35 27.73
C ILE A 89 -27.09 -5.04 28.32
N VAL A 90 -27.06 -3.95 27.54
CA VAL A 90 -27.59 -2.64 27.97
C VAL A 90 -29.09 -2.72 28.29
N PHE A 91 -29.86 -3.47 27.50
CA PHE A 91 -31.30 -3.69 27.73
C PHE A 91 -31.64 -4.75 28.78
N ARG A 92 -30.65 -5.33 29.48
CA ARG A 92 -30.82 -6.40 30.48
C ARG A 92 -31.55 -7.64 29.97
N ARG A 93 -31.54 -7.91 28.66
CA ARG A 93 -32.12 -9.12 28.05
C ARG A 93 -31.01 -10.11 27.72
N TYR A 94 -30.63 -10.90 28.72
CA TYR A 94 -29.49 -11.80 28.60
C TYR A 94 -29.85 -13.11 27.87
N VAL A 95 -29.23 -13.35 26.71
CA VAL A 95 -29.36 -14.60 25.94
C VAL A 95 -28.02 -15.32 25.94
N LYS A 96 -27.92 -16.43 26.70
CA LYS A 96 -26.67 -17.20 26.87
C LYS A 96 -26.09 -17.79 25.58
N ALA A 97 -26.93 -18.02 24.56
CA ALA A 97 -26.50 -18.65 23.32
C ALA A 97 -25.75 -17.69 22.37
N LEU A 98 -26.05 -16.39 22.42
CA LEU A 98 -25.55 -15.42 21.46
C LEU A 98 -24.02 -15.24 21.48
N PRO A 99 -23.32 -15.15 22.63
CA PRO A 99 -21.86 -15.03 22.64
C PRO A 99 -21.16 -16.30 22.12
N ILE A 100 -21.76 -17.47 22.31
CA ILE A 100 -21.23 -18.75 21.79
C ILE A 100 -21.31 -18.76 20.25
N VAL A 101 -22.44 -18.32 19.69
CA VAL A 101 -22.61 -18.23 18.23
C VAL A 101 -21.63 -17.23 17.62
N ALA A 102 -21.49 -16.04 18.23
CA ALA A 102 -20.54 -15.02 17.78
C ALA A 102 -19.09 -15.54 17.81
N PHE A 103 -18.72 -16.30 18.84
CA PHE A 103 -17.42 -16.96 18.94
C PHE A 103 -17.18 -17.96 17.80
N ILE A 104 -18.14 -18.86 17.55
CA ILE A 104 -18.02 -19.86 16.46
C ILE A 104 -17.87 -19.17 15.10
N CYS A 105 -18.68 -18.14 14.82
CA CYS A 105 -18.57 -17.35 13.58
C CYS A 105 -17.20 -16.68 13.44
N SER A 106 -16.64 -16.14 14.54
CA SER A 106 -15.33 -15.50 14.54
C SER A 106 -14.20 -16.49 14.26
N VAL A 107 -14.26 -17.70 14.85
CA VAL A 107 -13.29 -18.77 14.59
C VAL A 107 -13.36 -19.24 13.14
N LEU A 108 -14.56 -19.47 12.60
CA LEU A 108 -14.73 -19.87 11.20
C LEU A 108 -14.25 -18.80 10.21
N SER A 109 -14.49 -17.52 10.52
CA SER A 109 -13.98 -16.38 9.75
C SER A 109 -12.44 -16.36 9.75
N SER A 110 -11.81 -16.46 10.92
CA SER A 110 -10.35 -16.48 11.04
C SER A 110 -9.73 -17.66 10.28
N LEU A 111 -10.28 -18.86 10.42
CA LEU A 111 -9.79 -20.05 9.70
C LEU A 111 -9.94 -19.93 8.18
N SER A 112 -11.06 -19.40 7.69
CA SER A 112 -11.27 -19.23 6.24
C SER A 112 -10.33 -18.19 5.63
N ILE A 113 -10.05 -17.10 6.35
CA ILE A 113 -9.06 -16.09 5.93
C ILE A 113 -7.66 -16.70 5.88
N ILE A 114 -7.24 -17.40 6.94
CA ILE A 114 -5.91 -18.03 7.01
C ILE A 114 -5.75 -19.08 5.89
N LEU A 115 -6.75 -19.95 5.71
CA LEU A 115 -6.71 -20.96 4.64
C LEU A 115 -6.70 -20.32 3.24
N GLY A 116 -7.49 -19.28 3.02
CA GLY A 116 -7.50 -18.55 1.74
C GLY A 116 -6.11 -17.99 1.41
N VAL A 117 -5.41 -17.43 2.40
CA VAL A 117 -4.05 -16.92 2.23
C VAL A 117 -3.03 -18.03 2.03
N ILE A 118 -3.11 -19.14 2.77
CA ILE A 118 -2.20 -20.29 2.59
C ILE A 118 -2.34 -20.86 1.17
N VAL A 119 -3.58 -21.03 0.69
CA VAL A 119 -3.84 -21.52 -0.67
C VAL A 119 -3.27 -20.54 -1.69
N TRP A 120 -3.51 -19.23 -1.51
CA TRP A 120 -2.97 -18.20 -2.39
C TRP A 120 -1.44 -18.25 -2.46
N VAL A 121 -0.74 -18.31 -1.32
CA VAL A 121 0.72 -18.45 -1.28
C VAL A 121 1.20 -19.73 -1.96
N GLY A 122 0.50 -20.85 -1.73
CA GLY A 122 0.84 -22.12 -2.38
C GLY A 122 0.75 -22.03 -3.90
N THR A 123 -0.34 -21.44 -4.41
CA THR A 123 -0.53 -21.26 -5.86
C THR A 123 0.47 -20.28 -6.46
N SER A 124 0.82 -19.21 -5.73
CA SER A 124 1.85 -18.28 -6.17
C SER A 124 3.23 -18.93 -6.16
N HIS A 125 3.55 -19.76 -5.17
CA HIS A 125 4.85 -20.41 -5.15
C HIS A 125 5.05 -21.35 -6.35
N ASP A 126 4.03 -22.13 -6.73
CA ASP A 126 4.11 -23.05 -7.87
C ASP A 126 4.36 -22.30 -9.20
N ASP A 127 3.67 -21.17 -9.44
CA ASP A 127 3.85 -20.36 -10.66
C ASP A 127 5.24 -19.73 -10.77
N TYR A 128 5.91 -19.44 -9.65
CA TYR A 128 7.21 -18.75 -9.66
C TYR A 128 8.42 -19.68 -9.55
N THR A 129 8.25 -20.97 -9.26
CA THR A 129 9.39 -21.91 -9.19
C THR A 129 10.21 -22.03 -10.49
N ASP A 130 9.67 -21.61 -11.63
CA ASP A 130 10.39 -21.59 -12.92
C ASP A 130 11.21 -20.30 -13.15
N VAL A 131 10.99 -19.24 -12.38
CA VAL A 131 11.68 -17.95 -12.51
C VAL A 131 12.56 -17.74 -11.28
N SER A 132 13.87 -17.71 -11.46
CA SER A 132 14.90 -17.75 -10.41
C SER A 132 15.05 -16.43 -9.62
N GLY A 133 13.95 -15.76 -9.32
CA GLY A 133 13.91 -14.55 -8.50
C GLY A 133 13.60 -14.86 -7.03
N ASP A 134 14.23 -14.11 -6.12
CA ASP A 134 13.91 -14.15 -4.70
C ASP A 134 12.47 -13.63 -4.49
N TYR A 135 11.57 -14.54 -4.09
CA TYR A 135 10.17 -14.19 -3.89
C TYR A 135 9.97 -13.58 -2.50
N GLU A 136 9.77 -12.28 -2.44
CA GLU A 136 9.39 -11.61 -1.19
C GLU A 136 7.91 -11.85 -0.91
N LEU A 137 7.60 -12.49 0.23
CA LEU A 137 6.22 -12.60 0.70
C LEU A 137 5.65 -11.18 0.90
N GLY A 138 4.70 -10.80 0.06
CA GLY A 138 4.08 -9.48 0.11
C GLY A 138 3.45 -9.16 1.48
N TRP A 139 3.43 -7.87 1.83
CA TRP A 139 2.88 -7.35 3.08
C TRP A 139 1.44 -7.79 3.37
N SER A 140 0.66 -8.12 2.34
CA SER A 140 -0.70 -8.65 2.46
C SER A 140 -0.77 -9.96 3.24
N PHE A 141 0.23 -10.84 3.10
CA PHE A 141 0.33 -12.10 3.84
C PHE A 141 0.46 -11.84 5.34
N ILE A 142 1.41 -10.97 5.70
CA ILE A 142 1.69 -10.61 7.10
C ILE A 142 0.46 -9.93 7.71
N ALA A 143 -0.12 -8.95 7.01
CA ALA A 143 -1.30 -8.24 7.46
C ALA A 143 -2.49 -9.18 7.70
N SER A 144 -2.71 -10.15 6.81
CA SER A 144 -3.80 -11.11 6.94
C SER A 144 -3.56 -12.10 8.10
N ALA A 145 -2.34 -12.61 8.25
CA ALA A 145 -1.99 -13.51 9.36
C ALA A 145 -2.16 -12.82 10.73
N VAL A 146 -1.65 -11.59 10.86
CA VAL A 146 -1.79 -10.78 12.07
C VAL A 146 -3.26 -10.44 12.34
N GLY A 147 -3.99 -9.99 11.31
CA GLY A 147 -5.42 -9.67 11.42
C GLY A 147 -6.26 -10.88 11.85
N GLY A 148 -6.06 -12.03 11.21
CA GLY A 148 -6.74 -13.29 11.56
C GLY A 148 -6.45 -13.74 12.99
N GLY A 149 -5.21 -13.55 13.46
CA GLY A 149 -4.81 -13.83 14.84
C GLY A 149 -5.47 -12.89 15.86
N LEU A 150 -5.50 -11.58 15.58
CA LEU A 150 -6.15 -10.60 16.44
C LEU A 150 -7.66 -10.87 16.58
N VAL A 151 -8.33 -11.23 15.48
CA VAL A 151 -9.76 -11.62 15.51
C VAL A 151 -9.96 -12.85 16.39
N ALA A 152 -9.13 -13.88 16.26
CA ALA A 152 -9.21 -15.07 17.10
C ALA A 152 -9.01 -14.76 18.60
N ILE A 153 -8.00 -13.94 18.93
CA ILE A 153 -7.75 -13.49 20.31
C ILE A 153 -8.94 -12.70 20.86
N SER A 154 -9.51 -11.78 20.05
CA SER A 154 -10.67 -10.99 20.46
C SER A 154 -11.88 -11.87 20.79
N ALA A 155 -12.10 -12.94 20.03
CA ALA A 155 -13.18 -13.88 20.25
C ALA A 155 -13.00 -14.66 21.57
N VAL A 156 -11.77 -15.05 21.90
CA VAL A 156 -11.44 -15.70 23.18
C VAL A 156 -11.65 -14.74 24.35
N LEU A 157 -11.14 -13.50 24.24
CA LEU A 157 -11.34 -12.48 25.28
C LEU A 157 -12.82 -12.18 25.52
N PHE A 158 -13.62 -12.14 24.45
CA PHE A 158 -15.06 -11.97 24.53
C PHE A 158 -15.77 -13.12 25.26
N LEU A 159 -15.32 -14.36 25.07
CA LEU A 159 -15.83 -15.51 25.84
C LEU A 159 -15.42 -15.46 27.31
N LEU A 160 -14.19 -15.05 27.61
CA LEU A 160 -13.68 -14.97 28.98
C LEU A 160 -14.36 -13.86 29.80
N GLY A 161 -14.72 -12.73 29.16
CA GLY A 161 -15.45 -11.64 29.80
C GLY A 161 -16.92 -11.96 30.16
N LYS A 162 -17.38 -13.20 29.92
CA LYS A 162 -18.72 -13.67 30.25
C LYS A 162 -18.90 -14.02 31.73
N ASP A 163 -17.83 -14.03 32.52
CA ASP A 163 -17.85 -14.34 33.96
C ASP A 163 -17.76 -13.05 34.80
#